data_AF-A0A2X4UZD0-F1
#
_entry.id   AF-A0A2X4UZD0-F1
#
_cell.length_a   1.000
_cell.length_b   1.000
_cell.length_c   1.000
_cell.angle_alpha   90.00
_cell.angle_beta   90.00
_cell.angle_gamma   90.00
#
_symmetry.space_group_name_H-M   'P 1'
#
loop_
_entity.id
_entity.type
_entity.pdbx_description
1 polymer ?
#
loop_
_entity_poly.entity_id
_entity_poly.type
_entity_poly.pdbx_seq_one_letter_code
_entity_poly.pdbx_strand_id
1 'polypeptide(L)'
;MKFSLRQWSRLGIVCAMLVLAGCAGKKHRVSYNPHAYDDAIEDAADKYGVDQKLIAAMIKVESGFNPEAVSKSNAIGLMQLKADTAGCDAYRYKGKRGCPDEDDLLDPDTNIDLGAAYLAVLQKQQLRGIYDPVTLRYATIIAYVNGTGALLRTFSSNREQAISMINTLSPEAFNWHVRKYHPAPQAPRHLMKVEAAYEQL
;
A
#
# COMPACT_ATOMS: atom_id res chain seq x y z
N MET A 1 -56.30 -31.79 -17.60
CA MET A 1 -55.39 -31.00 -18.45
C MET A 1 -54.14 -30.65 -17.66
N LYS A 2 -52.95 -31.06 -18.12
CA LYS A 2 -51.64 -30.64 -17.56
C LYS A 2 -51.27 -29.28 -18.14
N PHE A 3 -50.58 -28.43 -17.35
CA PHE A 3 -49.47 -27.50 -17.67
C PHE A 3 -49.30 -26.59 -16.42
N SER A 4 -48.30 -26.77 -15.54
CA SER A 4 -46.89 -26.27 -15.61
C SER A 4 -46.81 -24.74 -15.51
N LEU A 5 -45.96 -24.04 -14.74
CA LEU A 5 -44.90 -24.31 -13.74
C LEU A 5 -44.49 -22.93 -13.14
N ARG A 6 -43.88 -22.96 -11.94
CA ARG A 6 -42.98 -21.93 -11.32
C ARG A 6 -43.67 -20.64 -10.80
N GLN A 7 -43.30 -20.11 -9.64
CA GLN A 7 -41.94 -19.94 -9.11
C GLN A 7 -41.92 -19.80 -7.57
N TRP A 8 -40.90 -20.38 -6.94
CA TRP A 8 -40.51 -20.28 -5.52
C TRP A 8 -39.80 -18.91 -5.28
N SER A 9 -39.43 -18.39 -4.09
CA SER A 9 -39.09 -18.96 -2.78
C SER A 9 -38.75 -17.84 -1.75
N ARG A 10 -38.96 -18.16 -0.46
CA ARG A 10 -38.05 -17.99 0.71
C ARG A 10 -38.01 -16.72 1.60
N LEU A 11 -38.49 -16.97 2.83
CA LEU A 11 -38.14 -16.42 4.16
C LEU A 11 -36.67 -16.00 4.36
N GLY A 12 -36.48 -14.89 5.11
CA GLY A 12 -35.22 -14.51 5.76
C GLY A 12 -35.38 -14.44 7.29
N ILE A 13 -34.47 -15.09 8.00
CA ILE A 13 -34.40 -15.30 9.45
C ILE A 13 -33.69 -14.11 10.13
N VAL A 14 -34.25 -13.61 11.24
CA VAL A 14 -33.62 -12.61 12.13
C VAL A 14 -32.72 -13.33 13.13
N CYS A 15 -31.43 -13.02 13.13
CA CYS A 15 -30.47 -13.49 14.14
C CYS A 15 -30.09 -12.32 15.05
N ALA A 16 -30.44 -12.42 16.33
CA ALA A 16 -30.10 -11.47 17.38
C ALA A 16 -28.60 -11.55 17.72
N MET A 17 -27.90 -10.40 17.70
CA MET A 17 -26.54 -10.31 18.24
C MET A 17 -26.56 -9.94 19.72
N LEU A 18 -25.95 -10.82 20.52
CA LEU A 18 -25.61 -10.62 21.92
C LEU A 18 -24.64 -9.44 22.10
N VAL A 19 -24.99 -8.50 22.98
CA VAL A 19 -24.08 -7.46 23.47
C VAL A 19 -23.24 -8.07 24.60
N LEU A 20 -21.93 -8.22 24.38
CA LEU A 20 -20.98 -8.49 25.46
C LEU A 20 -20.24 -7.20 25.83
N ALA A 21 -20.34 -6.85 27.11
CA ALA A 21 -19.66 -5.75 27.77
C ALA A 21 -18.13 -5.93 27.69
N GLY A 22 -17.42 -4.91 27.23
CA GLY A 22 -15.95 -4.88 27.18
C GLY A 22 -15.35 -4.19 28.40
N CYS A 23 -14.61 -4.93 29.21
CA CYS A 23 -13.71 -4.36 30.22
C CYS A 23 -12.52 -3.68 29.52
N ALA A 24 -12.34 -2.39 29.75
CA ALA A 24 -11.27 -1.58 29.15
C ALA A 24 -9.93 -1.79 29.88
N GLY A 25 -9.13 -2.76 29.44
CA GLY A 25 -7.72 -2.88 29.82
C GLY A 25 -6.88 -1.77 29.16
N LYS A 26 -6.11 -1.01 29.93
CA LYS A 26 -5.12 -0.04 29.42
C LYS A 26 -4.04 -0.81 28.64
N LYS A 27 -4.13 -0.85 27.31
CA LYS A 27 -3.09 -1.42 26.45
C LYS A 27 -1.83 -0.58 26.57
N HIS A 28 -0.73 -1.17 27.03
CA HIS A 28 0.59 -0.55 26.98
C HIS A 28 0.94 -0.33 25.50
N ARG A 29 0.97 0.94 25.06
CA ARG A 29 1.39 1.26 23.68
C ARG A 29 2.90 1.30 23.69
N VAL A 30 3.54 0.27 23.15
CA VAL A 30 4.98 0.31 22.85
C VAL A 30 5.19 1.45 21.85
N SER A 31 6.13 2.35 22.17
CA SER A 31 6.54 3.43 21.29
C SER A 31 7.92 3.08 20.73
N TYR A 32 8.00 2.91 19.41
CA TYR A 32 9.25 2.63 18.71
C TYR A 32 9.98 3.93 18.39
N ASN A 33 11.32 3.90 18.39
CA ASN A 33 12.15 5.05 18.05
C ASN A 33 12.15 5.24 16.52
N PRO A 34 11.65 6.38 15.98
CA PRO A 34 11.66 6.65 14.55
C PRO A 34 13.06 6.66 13.92
N HIS A 35 14.08 7.03 14.70
CA HIS A 35 15.46 7.16 14.24
C HIS A 35 16.27 5.85 14.31
N ALA A 36 15.65 4.75 14.76
CA ALA A 36 16.35 3.47 14.89
C ALA A 36 16.79 2.86 13.55
N TYR A 37 16.29 3.38 12.43
CA TYR A 37 16.46 2.82 11.10
C TYR A 37 16.96 3.85 10.09
N ASP A 38 17.43 5.03 10.53
CA ASP A 38 17.82 6.13 9.63
C ASP A 38 18.90 5.68 8.63
N ASP A 39 19.94 4.99 9.10
CA ASP A 39 21.02 4.45 8.26
C ASP A 39 20.48 3.48 7.19
N ALA A 40 19.64 2.52 7.59
CA ALA A 40 19.04 1.55 6.66
C ALA A 40 18.11 2.22 5.63
N ILE A 41 17.39 3.27 6.05
CA ILE A 41 16.52 4.06 5.18
C ILE A 41 17.37 4.88 4.19
N GLU A 42 18.46 5.51 4.64
CA GLU A 42 19.39 6.27 3.80
C GLU A 42 20.07 5.36 2.77
N ASP A 43 20.65 4.25 3.21
CA ASP A 43 21.28 3.26 2.32
C ASP A 43 20.31 2.75 1.25
N ALA A 44 19.06 2.45 1.64
CA ALA A 44 18.04 2.00 0.72
C ALA A 44 17.59 3.11 -0.24
N ALA A 45 17.44 4.35 0.25
CA ALA A 45 17.08 5.51 -0.56
C ALA A 45 18.11 5.73 -1.69
N ASP A 46 19.38 5.76 -1.33
CA ASP A 46 20.49 5.97 -2.26
C ASP A 46 20.59 4.83 -3.27
N LYS A 47 20.57 3.59 -2.79
CA LYS A 47 20.68 2.39 -3.63
C LYS A 47 19.57 2.30 -4.68
N TYR A 48 18.35 2.67 -4.30
CA TYR A 48 17.19 2.51 -5.16
C TYR A 48 16.76 3.80 -5.86
N GLY A 49 17.38 4.94 -5.53
CA GLY A 49 17.01 6.26 -6.03
C GLY A 49 15.55 6.58 -5.72
N VAL A 50 15.14 6.30 -4.47
CA VAL A 50 13.81 6.59 -3.92
C VAL A 50 14.00 7.63 -2.83
N ASP A 51 13.06 8.56 -2.73
CA ASP A 51 13.09 9.60 -1.70
C ASP A 51 13.11 8.99 -0.29
N GLN A 52 14.17 9.27 0.48
CA GLN A 52 14.36 8.84 1.87
C GLN A 52 13.15 9.20 2.75
N LYS A 53 12.61 10.40 2.54
CA LYS A 53 11.47 10.94 3.28
C LYS A 53 10.19 10.15 2.97
N LEU A 54 10.04 9.67 1.74
CA LEU A 54 8.94 8.78 1.36
C LEU A 54 9.06 7.42 2.06
N ILE A 55 10.25 6.82 2.11
CA ILE A 55 10.46 5.53 2.78
C ILE A 55 10.10 5.65 4.27
N ALA A 56 10.62 6.66 4.96
CA ALA A 56 10.33 6.91 6.37
C ALA A 56 8.83 7.17 6.62
N ALA A 57 8.17 7.96 5.77
CA ALA A 57 6.73 8.22 5.86
C ALA A 57 5.90 6.95 5.66
N MET A 58 6.29 6.08 4.72
CA MET A 58 5.66 4.77 4.52
C MET A 58 5.80 3.89 5.77
N ILE A 59 7.01 3.72 6.32
CA ILE A 59 7.24 2.94 7.54
C ILE A 59 6.40 3.45 8.71
N LYS A 60 6.33 4.78 8.89
CA LYS A 60 5.52 5.41 9.94
C LYS A 60 4.04 5.06 9.81
N VAL A 61 3.49 5.06 8.59
CA VAL A 61 2.07 4.78 8.37
C VAL A 61 1.75 3.29 8.40
N GLU A 62 2.66 2.45 7.90
CA GLU A 62 2.46 1.00 7.77
C GLU A 62 2.58 0.28 9.11
N SER A 63 3.66 0.53 9.86
CA SER A 63 3.96 -0.19 11.10
C SER A 63 4.11 0.72 12.32
N GLY A 64 4.26 2.03 12.11
CA GLY A 64 4.64 2.94 13.19
C GLY A 64 6.04 2.65 13.73
N PHE A 65 6.94 2.17 12.85
CA PHE A 65 8.29 1.70 13.18
C PHE A 65 8.33 0.42 14.03
N ASN A 66 7.28 -0.41 13.99
CA ASN A 66 7.27 -1.72 14.63
C ASN A 66 7.85 -2.80 13.68
N PRO A 67 9.05 -3.36 13.95
CA PRO A 67 9.64 -4.38 13.09
C PRO A 67 8.90 -5.73 13.15
N GLU A 68 8.14 -5.99 14.22
CA GLU A 68 7.39 -7.23 14.42
C GLU A 68 5.94 -7.13 13.90
N ALA A 69 5.61 -6.09 13.12
CA ALA A 69 4.26 -5.86 12.66
C ALA A 69 3.81 -6.94 11.66
N VAL A 70 2.73 -7.66 11.98
CA VAL A 70 2.08 -8.61 11.07
C VAL A 70 0.60 -8.28 10.94
N SER A 71 0.16 -7.96 9.73
CA SER A 71 -1.26 -7.69 9.45
C SER A 71 -2.10 -8.96 9.32
N LYS A 72 -3.42 -8.82 9.41
CA LYS A 72 -4.38 -9.93 9.18
C LYS A 72 -4.26 -10.57 7.79
N SER A 73 -3.72 -9.85 6.81
CA SER A 73 -3.51 -10.30 5.44
C SER A 73 -2.06 -10.77 5.16
N ASN A 74 -1.29 -10.99 6.23
CA ASN A 74 0.11 -11.43 6.19
C ASN A 74 1.04 -10.45 5.48
N ALA A 75 0.87 -9.16 5.78
CA ALA A 75 1.83 -8.11 5.45
C ALA A 75 2.76 -7.93 6.66
N ILE A 76 4.08 -7.91 6.43
CA ILE A 76 5.08 -8.21 7.47
C ILE A 76 6.11 -7.07 7.55
N GLY A 77 6.51 -6.77 8.79
CA GLY A 77 7.62 -5.88 9.11
C GLY A 77 7.32 -4.39 8.95
N LEU A 78 8.40 -3.60 8.93
CA LEU A 78 8.37 -2.14 8.96
C LEU A 78 7.55 -1.51 7.82
N MET A 79 7.71 -2.04 6.61
CA MET A 79 7.05 -1.56 5.40
C MET A 79 5.83 -2.40 5.00
N GLN A 80 5.40 -3.35 5.85
CA GLN A 80 4.22 -4.19 5.62
C GLN A 80 4.21 -4.85 4.23
N LEU A 81 5.28 -5.59 3.93
CA LEU A 81 5.41 -6.32 2.67
C LEU A 81 4.68 -7.66 2.72
N LYS A 82 4.03 -8.02 1.62
CA LYS A 82 3.52 -9.38 1.40
C LYS A 82 4.56 -10.15 0.58
N ALA A 83 5.04 -11.26 1.15
CA ALA A 83 6.05 -12.12 0.54
C ALA A 83 5.70 -12.53 -0.90
N ASP A 84 4.48 -13.02 -1.10
CA ASP A 84 3.94 -13.58 -2.35
C ASP A 84 3.63 -12.56 -3.47
N THR A 85 3.85 -11.26 -3.21
CA THR A 85 3.53 -10.18 -4.15
C THR A 85 4.65 -9.14 -4.20
N ALA A 86 4.59 -8.11 -3.37
CA ALA A 86 5.59 -7.05 -3.33
C ALA A 86 7.01 -7.59 -3.06
N GLY A 87 7.12 -8.62 -2.21
CA GLY A 87 8.37 -9.32 -1.94
C GLY A 87 8.95 -10.00 -3.19
N CYS A 88 8.14 -10.78 -3.92
CA CYS A 88 8.56 -11.39 -5.18
C CYS A 88 8.99 -10.35 -6.24
N ASP A 89 8.27 -9.23 -6.34
CA ASP A 89 8.61 -8.14 -7.26
C ASP A 89 9.94 -7.47 -6.89
N ALA A 90 10.17 -7.21 -5.61
CA ALA A 90 11.44 -6.69 -5.09
C ALA A 90 12.59 -7.68 -5.34
N TYR A 91 12.41 -8.97 -5.08
CA TYR A 91 13.41 -10.01 -5.37
C TYR A 91 13.79 -10.01 -6.85
N ARG A 92 12.79 -9.99 -7.74
CA ARG A 92 13.02 -9.96 -9.20
C ARG A 92 13.76 -8.71 -9.63
N TYR A 93 13.41 -7.55 -9.08
CA TYR A 93 14.09 -6.29 -9.34
C TYR A 93 15.56 -6.32 -8.91
N LYS A 94 15.86 -7.03 -7.82
CA LYS A 94 17.21 -7.28 -7.32
C LYS A 94 17.96 -8.39 -8.06
N GLY A 95 17.39 -8.99 -9.10
CA GLY A 95 17.98 -10.11 -9.83
C GLY A 95 17.96 -11.44 -9.07
N LYS A 96 17.21 -11.55 -7.95
CA LYS A 96 17.00 -12.78 -7.20
C LYS A 96 15.85 -13.60 -7.80
N ARG A 97 15.89 -14.92 -7.60
CA ARG A 97 14.80 -15.84 -7.95
C ARG A 97 13.93 -16.10 -6.71
N GLY A 98 12.65 -16.40 -6.92
CA GLY A 98 11.72 -16.69 -5.83
C GLY A 98 11.18 -15.43 -5.16
N CYS A 99 10.80 -15.57 -3.90
CA CYS A 99 10.20 -14.54 -3.06
C CYS A 99 10.84 -14.64 -1.66
N PRO A 100 10.89 -13.54 -0.88
CA PRO A 100 11.34 -13.59 0.50
C PRO A 100 10.39 -14.45 1.35
N ASP A 101 10.90 -15.05 2.41
CA ASP A 101 10.09 -15.71 3.43
C ASP A 101 9.72 -14.75 4.58
N GLU A 102 9.11 -15.27 5.64
CA GLU A 102 8.69 -14.48 6.80
C GLU A 102 9.88 -13.95 7.60
N ASP A 103 10.93 -14.75 7.77
CA ASP A 103 12.12 -14.38 8.53
C ASP A 103 12.87 -13.24 7.81
N ASP A 104 13.00 -13.33 6.48
CA ASP A 104 13.50 -12.23 5.63
C ASP A 104 12.72 -10.92 5.86
N LEU A 105 11.40 -11.00 6.05
CA LEU A 105 10.54 -9.81 6.19
C LEU A 105 10.46 -9.28 7.62
N LEU A 106 10.81 -10.07 8.63
CA LEU A 106 10.91 -9.63 10.02
C LEU A 106 12.27 -8.99 10.33
N ASP A 107 13.31 -9.27 9.54
CA ASP A 107 14.58 -8.55 9.59
C ASP A 107 14.39 -7.09 9.13
N PRO A 108 14.65 -6.08 9.98
CA PRO A 108 14.38 -4.68 9.66
C PRO A 108 15.10 -4.17 8.40
N ASP A 109 16.39 -4.47 8.28
CA ASP A 109 17.23 -3.97 7.19
C ASP A 109 16.80 -4.59 5.86
N THR A 110 16.55 -5.91 5.85
CA THR A 110 16.01 -6.61 4.68
C THR A 110 14.62 -6.11 4.32
N ASN A 111 13.75 -5.85 5.29
CA ASN A 111 12.40 -5.33 5.05
C ASN A 111 12.43 -3.93 4.41
N ILE A 112 13.27 -3.02 4.92
CA ILE A 112 13.44 -1.67 4.38
C ILE A 112 14.03 -1.72 2.96
N ASP A 113 15.09 -2.49 2.76
CA ASP A 113 15.71 -2.65 1.45
C ASP A 113 14.72 -3.21 0.42
N LEU A 114 13.94 -4.24 0.76
CA LEU A 114 12.94 -4.82 -0.14
C LEU A 114 11.77 -3.85 -0.39
N GLY A 115 11.37 -3.08 0.61
CA GLY A 115 10.29 -2.10 0.47
C GLY A 115 10.70 -0.92 -0.41
N ALA A 116 11.93 -0.42 -0.25
CA ALA A 116 12.51 0.58 -1.14
C ALA A 116 12.69 0.04 -2.57
N ALA A 117 13.15 -1.21 -2.73
CA ALA A 117 13.20 -1.87 -4.03
C ALA A 117 11.81 -1.95 -4.68
N TYR A 118 10.77 -2.26 -3.90
CA TYR A 118 9.40 -2.28 -4.42
C TYR A 118 8.89 -0.88 -4.81
N LEU A 119 9.18 0.16 -4.02
CA LEU A 119 8.89 1.55 -4.42
C LEU A 119 9.59 1.90 -5.75
N ALA A 120 10.83 1.47 -5.95
CA ALA A 120 11.53 1.65 -7.21
C ALA A 120 10.90 0.87 -8.37
N VAL A 121 10.39 -0.36 -8.14
CA VAL A 121 9.61 -1.10 -9.14
C VAL A 121 8.38 -0.29 -9.57
N LEU A 122 7.65 0.26 -8.61
CA LEU A 122 6.48 1.09 -8.90
C LEU A 122 6.87 2.31 -9.73
N GLN A 123 7.84 3.09 -9.29
CA GLN A 123 8.22 4.35 -9.94
C GLN A 123 8.88 4.14 -11.31
N LYS A 124 9.85 3.23 -11.40
CA LYS A 124 10.73 3.08 -12.56
C LYS A 124 10.19 2.13 -13.62
N GLN A 125 9.27 1.22 -13.26
CA GLN A 125 8.70 0.24 -14.19
C GLN A 125 7.20 0.44 -14.36
N GLN A 126 6.42 0.29 -13.29
CA GLN A 126 4.96 0.20 -13.41
C GLN A 126 4.30 1.54 -13.74
N LEU A 127 4.73 2.61 -13.08
CA LEU A 127 4.26 4.00 -13.24
C LEU A 127 5.15 4.82 -14.19
N ARG A 128 6.08 4.17 -14.88
CA ARG A 128 6.97 4.82 -15.85
C ARG A 128 6.17 5.65 -16.84
N GLY A 129 6.53 6.93 -16.95
CA GLY A 129 5.89 7.91 -17.84
C GLY A 129 5.04 8.95 -17.11
N ILE A 130 4.82 8.84 -15.81
CA ILE A 130 4.33 9.98 -15.00
C ILE A 130 5.51 10.92 -14.76
N TYR A 131 5.40 12.18 -15.19
CA TYR A 131 6.53 13.12 -15.19
C TYR A 131 6.57 14.05 -13.98
N ASP A 132 5.41 14.52 -13.53
CA ASP A 132 5.35 15.39 -12.36
C ASP A 132 5.74 14.59 -11.09
N PRO A 133 6.78 15.01 -10.35
CA PRO A 133 7.33 14.20 -9.26
C PRO A 133 6.35 14.07 -8.07
N VAL A 134 5.51 15.08 -7.82
CA VAL A 134 4.50 15.03 -6.75
C VAL A 134 3.40 14.04 -7.12
N THR A 135 2.94 14.08 -8.38
CA THR A 135 1.95 13.15 -8.93
C THR A 135 2.51 11.72 -8.95
N LEU A 136 3.78 11.53 -9.31
CA LEU A 136 4.45 10.23 -9.24
C LEU A 136 4.50 9.72 -7.79
N ARG A 137 4.82 10.57 -6.81
CA ARG A 137 4.77 10.21 -5.39
C ARG A 137 3.37 9.77 -4.98
N TYR A 138 2.34 10.54 -5.30
CA TYR A 138 0.95 10.20 -4.96
C TYR A 138 0.51 8.88 -5.59
N ALA A 139 0.80 8.71 -6.88
CA ALA A 139 0.52 7.48 -7.61
C ALA A 139 1.26 6.28 -7.00
N THR A 140 2.52 6.47 -6.59
CA THR A 140 3.33 5.42 -5.94
C THR A 140 2.70 4.99 -4.62
N ILE A 141 2.29 5.93 -3.77
CA ILE A 141 1.66 5.63 -2.47
C ILE A 141 0.38 4.83 -2.66
N ILE A 142 -0.48 5.24 -3.60
CA ILE A 142 -1.72 4.51 -3.90
C ILE A 142 -1.44 3.12 -4.48
N ALA A 143 -0.50 3.04 -5.42
CA ALA A 143 -0.13 1.79 -6.07
C ALA A 143 0.51 0.79 -5.09
N TYR A 144 1.22 1.27 -4.06
CA TYR A 144 1.81 0.43 -3.03
C TYR A 144 0.75 -0.39 -2.27
N VAL A 145 -0.38 0.24 -1.95
CA VAL A 145 -1.44 -0.39 -1.13
C VAL A 145 -2.47 -1.13 -1.98
N ASN A 146 -2.81 -0.61 -3.16
CA ASN A 146 -3.91 -1.11 -3.96
C ASN A 146 -3.51 -1.68 -5.32
N GLY A 147 -2.22 -1.61 -5.65
CA GLY A 147 -1.67 -2.05 -6.93
C GLY A 147 -1.83 -1.03 -8.04
N THR A 148 -0.81 -0.89 -8.88
CA THR A 148 -0.79 0.03 -10.04
C THR A 148 -2.00 -0.16 -10.96
N GLY A 149 -2.40 -1.40 -11.22
CA GLY A 149 -3.55 -1.67 -12.09
C GLY A 149 -4.87 -1.11 -11.57
N ALA A 150 -5.08 -1.12 -10.24
CA ALA A 150 -6.30 -0.55 -9.65
C ALA A 150 -6.34 0.97 -9.83
N LEU A 151 -5.19 1.65 -9.61
CA LEU A 151 -5.05 3.07 -9.84
C LEU A 151 -5.30 3.44 -11.31
N LEU A 152 -4.57 2.82 -12.25
CA LEU A 152 -4.61 3.21 -13.66
C LEU A 152 -6.01 3.01 -14.27
N ARG A 153 -6.75 1.97 -13.87
CA ARG A 153 -8.12 1.71 -14.32
C ARG A 153 -9.12 2.80 -13.92
N THR A 154 -8.81 3.66 -12.96
CA THR A 154 -9.64 4.83 -12.65
C THR A 154 -9.54 5.92 -13.72
N PHE A 155 -8.53 5.88 -14.59
CA PHE A 155 -8.33 6.81 -15.71
C PHE A 155 -8.67 6.13 -17.03
N SER A 156 -8.08 4.98 -17.33
CA SER A 156 -8.37 4.18 -18.53
C SER A 156 -8.00 2.71 -18.32
N SER A 157 -8.65 1.81 -19.06
CA SER A 157 -8.23 0.40 -19.15
C SER A 157 -6.93 0.21 -19.95
N ASN A 158 -6.58 1.17 -20.82
CA ASN A 158 -5.32 1.19 -21.55
C ASN A 158 -4.25 1.93 -20.72
N ARG A 159 -3.11 1.29 -20.48
CA ARG A 159 -2.01 1.84 -19.65
C ARG A 159 -1.48 3.17 -20.20
N GLU A 160 -1.19 3.24 -21.50
CA GLU A 160 -0.61 4.44 -22.12
C GLU A 160 -1.57 5.62 -22.06
N GLN A 161 -2.86 5.37 -22.33
CA GLN A 161 -3.90 6.38 -22.18
C GLN A 161 -4.06 6.84 -20.73
N ALA A 162 -4.06 5.90 -19.77
CA ALA A 162 -4.15 6.25 -18.35
C ALA A 162 -2.99 7.16 -17.92
N ILE A 163 -1.75 6.83 -18.31
CA ILE A 163 -0.56 7.65 -18.03
C ILE A 163 -0.68 9.02 -18.72
N SER A 164 -1.14 9.06 -19.98
CA SER A 164 -1.37 10.32 -20.69
C SER A 164 -2.39 11.20 -19.98
N MET A 165 -3.49 10.64 -19.48
CA MET A 165 -4.51 11.37 -18.72
C MET A 165 -3.96 11.87 -17.37
N ILE A 166 -3.17 11.07 -16.68
CA ILE A 166 -2.52 11.49 -15.42
C ILE A 166 -1.62 12.70 -15.68
N ASN A 167 -0.85 12.69 -16.76
CA ASN A 167 0.05 13.79 -17.11
C ASN A 167 -0.65 15.08 -17.54
N THR A 168 -1.98 15.08 -17.76
CA THR A 168 -2.74 16.33 -18.00
C THR A 168 -3.30 16.94 -16.72
N LEU A 169 -3.08 16.33 -15.56
CA LEU A 169 -3.59 16.81 -14.28
C LEU A 169 -2.48 17.48 -13.45
N SER A 170 -2.86 18.47 -12.64
CA SER A 170 -2.02 18.90 -11.52
C SER A 170 -2.06 17.85 -10.39
N PRO A 171 -1.12 17.88 -9.44
CA PRO A 171 -1.14 17.00 -8.27
C PRO A 171 -2.46 17.06 -7.48
N GLU A 172 -3.05 18.25 -7.34
CA GLU A 172 -4.32 18.46 -6.65
C GLU A 172 -5.48 17.84 -7.42
N ALA A 173 -5.49 18.01 -8.75
CA ALA A 173 -6.51 17.42 -9.62
C ALA A 173 -6.41 15.90 -9.64
N PHE A 174 -5.20 15.33 -9.65
CA PHE A 174 -4.96 13.90 -9.50
C PHE A 174 -5.49 13.39 -8.14
N ASN A 175 -5.13 14.05 -7.04
CA ASN A 175 -5.60 13.69 -5.70
C ASN A 175 -7.13 13.76 -5.59
N TRP A 176 -7.74 14.80 -6.16
CA TRP A 176 -9.19 14.92 -6.25
C TRP A 176 -9.81 13.77 -7.05
N HIS A 177 -9.24 13.42 -8.21
CA HIS A 177 -9.72 12.31 -9.04
C HIS A 177 -9.71 10.99 -8.26
N VAL A 178 -8.59 10.67 -7.60
CA VAL A 178 -8.47 9.45 -6.79
C VAL A 178 -9.50 9.43 -5.67
N ARG A 179 -9.68 10.54 -4.94
CA ARG A 179 -10.71 10.66 -3.89
C ARG A 179 -12.12 10.41 -4.41
N LYS A 180 -12.40 10.83 -5.64
CA LYS A 180 -13.73 10.77 -6.25
C LYS A 180 -14.03 9.42 -6.89
N TYR A 181 -13.07 8.81 -7.57
CA TYR A 181 -13.30 7.69 -8.48
C TYR A 181 -12.60 6.39 -8.10
N HIS A 182 -11.66 6.40 -7.16
CA HIS A 182 -11.02 5.15 -6.75
C HIS A 182 -12.03 4.27 -5.98
N PRO A 183 -12.25 3.00 -6.41
CA PRO A 183 -13.31 2.16 -5.84
C PRO A 183 -13.03 1.74 -4.40
N ALA A 184 -11.75 1.78 -3.99
CA ALA A 184 -11.28 1.42 -2.67
C ALA A 184 -11.08 2.69 -1.82
N PRO A 185 -11.93 2.98 -0.80
CA PRO A 185 -11.84 4.19 0.01
C PRO A 185 -10.55 4.31 0.83
N GLN A 186 -9.87 3.19 1.05
CA GLN A 186 -8.58 3.14 1.73
C GLN A 186 -7.46 3.81 0.93
N ALA A 187 -7.52 3.83 -0.41
CA ALA A 187 -6.48 4.44 -1.25
C ALA A 187 -6.28 5.93 -0.96
N PRO A 188 -7.29 6.81 -1.13
CA PRO A 188 -7.12 8.24 -0.84
C PRO A 188 -6.87 8.50 0.66
N ARG A 189 -7.38 7.65 1.56
CA ARG A 189 -7.13 7.78 2.99
C ARG A 189 -5.68 7.46 3.35
N HIS A 190 -5.09 6.46 2.70
CA HIS A 190 -3.69 6.09 2.89
C HIS A 190 -2.78 7.17 2.33
N LEU A 191 -3.04 7.66 1.11
CA LEU A 191 -2.35 8.83 0.54
C LEU A 191 -2.33 10.01 1.52
N MET A 192 -3.49 10.37 2.08
CA MET A 192 -3.58 11.46 3.05
C MET A 192 -2.72 11.23 4.30
N LYS A 193 -2.65 9.99 4.81
CA LYS A 193 -1.83 9.66 5.99
C LYS A 193 -0.34 9.74 5.69
N VAL A 194 0.08 9.18 4.55
CA VAL A 194 1.50 9.18 4.16
C VAL A 194 1.95 10.58 3.85
N GLU A 195 1.17 11.38 3.13
CA GLU A 195 1.51 12.78 2.87
C GLU A 195 1.56 13.60 4.17
N ALA A 196 0.66 13.38 5.13
CA ALA A 196 0.75 14.06 6.42
C ALA A 196 2.01 13.66 7.22
N ALA A 197 2.44 12.40 7.13
CA ALA A 197 3.69 11.95 7.75
C ALA A 197 4.92 12.48 6.99
N TYR A 198 4.85 12.51 5.66
CA TYR A 198 5.86 13.07 4.78
C TYR A 198 6.08 14.52 5.14
N GLU A 199 5.09 15.40 5.10
CA GLU A 199 5.27 16.84 5.38
C GLU A 199 5.81 17.18 6.79
N GLN A 200 5.83 16.22 7.73
CA GLN A 200 6.38 16.40 9.08
C GLN A 200 7.86 16.02 9.24
N LEU A 201 8.43 15.32 8.26
CA LEU A 201 9.84 14.92 8.21
C LEU A 201 10.70 15.97 7.50
#